data_AF-A0A4Y2USD3-F1
#
_entry.id   AF-A0A4Y2USD3-F1
#
_cell.length_a   1.000
_cell.length_b   1.000
_cell.length_c   1.000
_cell.angle_alpha   90.00
_cell.angle_beta   90.00
_cell.angle_gamma   90.00
#
_symmetry.space_group_name_H-M   'P 1'
#
loop_
_entity.id
_entity.type
_entity.pdbx_description
1 polymer ?
#
loop_
_entity_poly.entity_id
_entity_poly.type
_entity_poly.pdbx_seq_one_letter_code
_entity_poly.pdbx_strand_id
1 'polypeptide(L)'
;MFDVIPSCKDNWWWNMLYINNFQALYHDQCMEWSWYLANDMQFYVISPLFLITLWRWPKVGYSLLGLFCCITFAWSFVITYENYIYGLGYNSDILYFSDILC
;
A
#
# COMPACT_ATOMS: atom_id res chain seq x y z
N MET A 1 -4.82 8.93 31.26
CA MET A 1 -4.89 7.47 31.05
C MET A 1 -4.42 7.26 29.62
N PHE A 2 -3.28 6.60 29.41
CA PHE A 2 -2.87 6.29 28.04
C PHE A 2 -3.86 5.27 27.50
N ASP A 3 -4.64 5.66 26.50
CA ASP A 3 -5.58 4.77 25.84
C ASP A 3 -4.76 3.73 25.07
N VAL A 4 -4.48 2.60 25.73
CA VAL A 4 -3.84 1.45 25.08
C VAL A 4 -4.88 0.90 24.11
N ILE A 5 -4.75 1.26 22.83
CA ILE A 5 -5.60 0.73 21.77
C ILE A 5 -5.46 -0.80 21.81
N PRO A 6 -6.52 -1.57 22.07
CA PRO A 6 -6.42 -3.02 22.29
C PRO A 6 -5.82 -3.73 21.07
N SER A 7 -6.14 -3.26 19.86
CA SER A 7 -5.54 -3.74 18.60
C SER A 7 -4.02 -3.58 18.57
N CYS A 8 -3.45 -2.60 19.29
CA CYS A 8 -2.01 -2.42 19.38
C CYS A 8 -1.32 -3.48 20.24
N LYS A 9 -1.98 -3.98 21.29
CA LYS A 9 -1.41 -5.00 22.17
C LYS A 9 -1.25 -6.34 21.45
N ASP A 10 -2.12 -6.63 20.48
CA ASP A 10 -2.08 -7.88 19.73
C ASP A 10 -1.28 -7.76 18.43
N ASN A 11 -1.22 -6.56 17.83
CA ASN A 11 -0.57 -6.33 16.53
C ASN A 11 0.75 -5.55 16.58
N TRP A 12 1.32 -5.25 17.76
CA TRP A 12 2.58 -4.48 17.87
C TRP A 12 3.75 -5.07 17.05
N TRP A 13 3.78 -6.39 16.93
CA TRP A 13 4.84 -7.11 16.23
C TRP A 13 4.83 -6.86 14.71
N TRP A 14 3.68 -6.51 14.11
CA TRP A 14 3.60 -6.13 12.69
C TRP A 14 4.38 -4.85 12.39
N ASN A 15 4.28 -3.86 13.28
CA ASN A 15 5.03 -2.60 13.18
C ASN A 15 6.52 -2.82 13.45
N MET A 16 6.89 -3.70 14.39
CA MET A 16 8.30 -4.02 14.67
C MET A 16 8.98 -4.75 13.50
N LEU A 17 8.25 -5.65 12.84
CA LEU A 17 8.74 -6.38 11.67
C LEU A 17 8.64 -5.57 10.36
N TYR A 18 8.14 -4.33 10.38
CA TYR A 18 7.96 -3.48 9.19
C TYR A 18 7.12 -4.14 8.08
N ILE A 19 6.07 -4.86 8.48
CA ILE A 19 5.11 -5.56 7.57
C ILE A 19 3.68 -5.03 7.72
N ASN A 20 3.50 -3.96 8.49
CA ASN A 20 2.22 -3.31 8.70
C ASN A 20 1.58 -2.74 7.41
N ASN A 21 2.35 -2.55 6.32
CA ASN A 21 1.83 -2.21 4.99
C ASN A 21 0.87 -3.24 4.40
N PHE A 22 0.94 -4.51 4.81
CA PHE A 22 0.08 -5.57 4.27
C PHE A 22 -1.26 -5.68 5.00
N GLN A 23 -1.44 -4.92 6.08
CA GLN A 23 -2.68 -4.93 6.84
C GLN A 23 -3.74 -4.12 6.09
N ALA A 24 -4.62 -4.82 5.37
CA ALA A 24 -5.65 -4.22 4.52
C ALA A 24 -6.71 -3.41 5.28
N LEU A 25 -6.81 -3.59 6.61
CA LEU A 25 -7.72 -2.84 7.47
C LEU A 25 -6.96 -1.74 8.21
N TYR A 26 -7.13 -0.50 7.76
CA TYR A 26 -6.66 0.72 8.44
C TYR A 26 -7.06 0.75 9.93
N HIS A 27 -8.20 0.15 10.30
CA HIS A 27 -8.71 0.12 11.67
C HIS A 27 -7.94 -0.80 12.64
N ASP A 28 -7.14 -1.75 12.14
CA ASP A 28 -6.38 -2.69 12.98
C ASP A 28 -4.90 -2.34 13.11
N GLN A 29 -4.46 -1.27 12.44
CA GLN A 29 -3.10 -0.75 12.50
C GLN A 29 -2.92 0.13 13.74
N CYS A 30 -1.96 -0.21 14.61
CA CYS A 30 -1.68 0.60 15.80
C CYS A 30 -1.01 1.95 15.48
N MET A 31 -0.16 1.98 14.45
CA MET A 31 0.58 3.17 14.05
C MET A 31 0.47 3.29 12.54
N GLU A 32 -0.64 3.87 12.09
CA GLU A 32 -0.92 4.04 10.66
C GLU A 32 0.28 4.70 9.95
N TRP A 33 0.76 5.86 10.42
CA TRP A 33 1.89 6.57 9.80
C TRP A 33 3.18 5.74 9.61
N SER A 34 3.35 4.65 10.37
CA SER A 34 4.53 3.80 10.25
C SER A 34 4.52 2.92 8.99
N TRP A 35 3.41 2.87 8.26
CA TRP A 35 3.30 2.18 6.97
C TRP A 35 4.39 2.69 5.99
N TYR A 36 4.62 4.01 5.97
CA TYR A 36 5.64 4.59 5.10
C TYR A 36 7.06 4.13 5.48
N LEU A 37 7.37 4.11 6.78
CA LEU A 37 8.68 3.67 7.27
C LEU A 37 8.93 2.18 6.96
N ALA A 38 7.90 1.36 7.06
CA ALA A 38 7.97 -0.05 6.68
C ALA A 38 8.22 -0.25 5.18
N ASN A 39 7.64 0.61 4.35
CA ASN A 39 7.84 0.58 2.91
C ASN A 39 9.29 0.94 2.54
N ASP A 40 9.87 1.95 3.19
CA ASP A 40 11.26 2.35 2.98
C ASP A 40 12.27 1.25 3.34
N MET A 41 12.01 0.49 4.41
CA MET A 41 12.86 -0.65 4.79
C MET A 41 12.85 -1.76 3.73
N GLN A 42 11.69 -2.03 3.12
CA GLN A 42 11.56 -3.02 2.05
C GLN A 42 12.35 -2.58 0.80
N PHE A 43 12.27 -1.31 0.42
CA PHE A 43 13.09 -0.77 -0.67
C PHE A 43 14.58 -0.77 -0.35
N TYR A 44 14.97 -0.54 0.90
CA TYR A 44 16.36 -0.62 1.32
C TYR A 44 16.93 -2.05 1.15
N VAL A 45 16.14 -3.07 1.49
CA VAL A 45 16.53 -4.48 1.32
C VAL A 45 16.59 -4.89 -0.16
N ILE A 46 15.69 -4.38 -1.00
CA ILE A 46 15.64 -4.71 -2.43
C ILE A 46 16.70 -3.94 -3.26
N SER A 47 17.07 -2.73 -2.83
CA SER A 47 18.08 -1.87 -3.47
C SER A 47 19.39 -2.58 -3.87
N PRO A 48 20.09 -3.32 -2.99
CA PRO A 48 21.32 -4.02 -3.37
C PRO A 48 21.12 -5.04 -4.50
N LEU A 49 19.95 -5.67 -4.59
CA LEU A 49 19.64 -6.62 -5.66
C LEU A 49 19.60 -5.94 -7.03
N PHE A 50 18.98 -4.76 -7.12
CA PHE A 50 19.01 -3.95 -8.34
C PHE A 50 20.42 -3.44 -8.65
N LEU A 51 21.15 -2.95 -7.65
CA LEU A 51 22.50 -2.41 -7.83
C LEU A 51 23.50 -3.47 -8.30
N ILE A 52 23.49 -4.66 -7.69
CA ILE A 52 24.37 -5.77 -8.08
C ILE A 52 24.05 -6.25 -9.49
N THR A 53 22.76 -6.37 -9.83
CA THR A 53 22.33 -6.81 -11.16
C THR A 53 22.73 -5.81 -12.23
N LEU A 54 22.61 -4.51 -11.94
CA LEU A 54 23.01 -3.45 -12.86
C LEU A 54 24.53 -3.41 -13.07
N TRP A 55 25.30 -3.61 -11.99
CA TRP A 55 26.77 -3.61 -12.06
C TRP A 55 27.32 -4.83 -12.80
N ARG A 56 26.76 -6.02 -12.55
CA ARG A 56 27.24 -7.25 -13.18
C ARG A 56 26.72 -7.38 -14.60
N TRP A 57 25.41 -7.25 -14.84
CA TRP A 57 24.74 -7.47 -16.13
C TRP A 57 23.85 -6.27 -16.53
N PRO A 58 24.42 -5.19 -17.07
CA PRO A 58 23.70 -3.92 -17.26
C PRO A 58 22.45 -4.05 -18.14
N LYS A 59 22.49 -4.88 -19.21
CA LYS A 59 21.30 -5.11 -20.07
C LYS A 59 20.13 -5.71 -19.30
N VAL A 60 20.39 -6.65 -18.40
CA VAL A 60 19.38 -7.29 -17.57
C VAL A 60 18.91 -6.33 -16.48
N GLY A 61 19.82 -5.56 -15.88
CA GLY A 61 19.50 -4.52 -14.90
C GLY A 61 18.55 -3.45 -15.46
N TYR A 62 18.81 -2.92 -16.66
CA TYR A 62 17.91 -1.95 -17.30
C TYR A 62 16.53 -2.55 -17.62
N SER A 63 16.47 -3.81 -18.05
CA SER A 63 15.19 -4.49 -18.28
C SER A 63 14.39 -4.66 -16.99
N LEU A 64 15.05 -5.03 -15.89
CA LEU A 64 14.45 -5.18 -14.57
C LEU A 64 13.91 -3.85 -14.03
N LEU A 65 14.69 -2.77 -14.17
CA LEU A 65 14.26 -1.42 -13.78
C LEU A 65 13.06 -0.95 -14.60
N GLY A 66 13.10 -1.14 -15.92
CA GLY A 66 11.98 -0.80 -16.80
C GLY A 66 10.69 -1.54 -16.43
N LEU A 67 10.80 -2.85 -16.19
CA LEU A 67 9.67 -3.66 -15.75
C LEU A 67 9.12 -3.21 -14.39
N PHE A 68 10.00 -2.92 -13.42
CA PHE A 68 9.60 -2.42 -12.11
C PHE A 68 8.86 -1.08 -12.20
N CYS A 69 9.36 -0.13 -12.99
CA CYS A 69 8.66 1.13 -13.26
C CYS A 69 7.27 0.88 -13.86
N CYS A 70 7.17 0.06 -14.90
CA CYS A 70 5.88 -0.26 -15.53
C CYS A 70 4.88 -0.86 -14.54
N ILE A 71 5.32 -1.76 -13.65
CA ILE A 71 4.48 -2.33 -12.60
C ILE A 71 3.96 -1.23 -11.67
N THR A 72 4.82 -0.32 -11.21
CA THR A 72 4.39 0.77 -10.32
C THR A 72 3.36 1.69 -10.97
N PHE A 73 3.56 2.06 -12.26
CA PHE A 73 2.60 2.87 -12.99
C PHE A 73 1.27 2.15 -13.20
N ALA A 74 1.31 0.87 -13.59
CA ALA A 74 0.10 0.06 -13.76
C ALA A 74 -0.65 -0.08 -12.43
N TRP A 75 0.05 -0.29 -11.32
CA TRP A 75 -0.55 -0.41 -9.99
C TRP A 75 -1.26 0.88 -9.57
N SER A 76 -0.61 2.04 -9.72
CA SER A 76 -1.24 3.33 -9.44
C SER A 76 -2.47 3.57 -10.31
N PHE A 77 -2.43 3.15 -11.58
CA PHE A 77 -3.57 3.26 -12.49
C PHE A 77 -4.75 2.37 -12.04
N VAL A 78 -4.50 1.11 -11.69
CA VAL A 78 -5.54 0.17 -11.21
C VAL A 78 -6.22 0.71 -9.95
N ILE A 79 -5.44 1.15 -8.96
CA ILE A 79 -5.99 1.73 -7.73
C ILE A 79 -6.87 2.95 -8.05
N THR A 80 -6.42 3.83 -8.94
CA THR A 80 -7.20 5.02 -9.31
C THR A 80 -8.51 4.64 -10.01
N TYR A 81 -8.47 3.63 -10.89
CA TYR A 81 -9.64 3.14 -11.60
C TYR A 81 -10.67 2.51 -10.66
N GLU A 82 -10.22 1.66 -9.74
CA GLU A 82 -11.09 1.05 -8.72
C GLU A 82 -11.75 2.13 -7.85
N ASN A 83 -10.98 3.09 -7.33
CA ASN A 83 -11.52 4.19 -6.52
C ASN A 83 -12.58 5.02 -7.28
N TYR A 84 -12.38 5.25 -8.58
CA TYR A 84 -13.37 5.94 -9.41
C TYR A 84 -14.68 5.15 -9.53
N ILE A 85 -14.61 3.84 -9.80
CA ILE A 85 -15.80 2.97 -9.92
C ILE A 85 -16.54 2.87 -8.59
N TYR A 86 -15.83 2.63 -7.48
CA TYR A 86 -16.45 2.59 -6.15
C TYR A 86 -17.12 3.92 -5.81
N GLY A 87 -16.49 5.04 -6.16
CA GLY A 87 -17.08 6.37 -6.00
C GLY A 87 -18.36 6.59 -6.82
N LEU A 88 -18.43 6.06 -8.04
CA LEU A 88 -19.66 6.12 -8.86
C LEU A 88 -20.76 5.23 -8.28
N GLY A 89 -20.45 3.99 -7.89
CA GLY A 89 -21.39 3.07 -7.26
C GLY A 89 -22.01 3.65 -5.99
N TYR A 90 -21.16 4.20 -5.11
CA TYR A 90 -21.62 4.85 -3.88
C TYR A 90 -22.50 6.08 -4.15
N ASN A 91 -22.15 6.91 -5.14
CA ASN A 91 -22.99 8.06 -5.52
C ASN A 91 -24.34 7.61 -6.09
N SER A 92 -24.38 6.56 -6.91
CA SER A 92 -25.66 6.02 -7.40
C SER A 92 -26.51 5.44 -6.27
N ASP A 93 -25.91 4.77 -5.28
CA ASP A 93 -26.63 4.21 -4.13
C ASP A 93 -27.19 5.33 -3.22
N ILE A 94 -26.44 6.42 -3.01
CA ILE A 94 -26.93 7.61 -2.27
C ILE A 94 -28.10 8.28 -3.00
N LEU A 95 -28.00 8.47 -4.32
CA LEU A 95 -29.08 9.05 -5.11
C LEU A 95 -30.34 8.19 -5.03
N TYR A 96 -30.18 6.86 -5.15
CA TYR A 96 -31.28 5.89 -4.99
C TYR A 96 -31.92 5.98 -3.59
N PHE A 97 -31.12 6.12 -2.53
CA PHE A 97 -31.64 6.30 -1.18
C PHE A 97 -32.31 7.66 -0.98
N SER A 98 -31.82 8.73 -1.61
CA SER A 98 -32.44 10.06 -1.56
C SER A 98 -33.78 10.12 -2.29
N ASP A 99 -33.94 9.36 -3.38
CA ASP A 99 -35.20 9.27 -4.12
C ASP A 99 -36.27 8.43 -3.38
N ILE A 100 -35.87 7.50 -2.51
CA ILE A 100 -36.77 6.69 -1.66
C ILE A 100 -37.24 7.45 -0.41
N LEU A 101 -36.45 8.39 0.09
CA LEU A 101 -36.75 9.17 1.30
C LEU A 101 -37.54 10.47 1.04
N CYS A 102 -37.93 10.73 -0.20
CA CYS A 102 -38.75 11.87 -0.64
C CYS A 102 -40.21 11.45 -0.91
#